data_AF-A0A317DGU3-F1
#
_entry.id   AF-A0A317DGU3-F1
#
_cell.length_a   1.000
_cell.length_b   1.000
_cell.length_c   1.000
_cell.angle_alpha   90.00
_cell.angle_beta   90.00
_cell.angle_gamma   90.00
#
_symmetry.space_group_name_H-M   'P 1'
#
loop_
_entity.id
_entity.type
_entity.pdbx_description
1 polymer ?
#
loop_
_entity_poly.entity_id
_entity_poly.type
_entity_poly.pdbx_seq_one_letter_code
_entity_poly.pdbx_strand_id
1 'polypeptide(L)'
;MPASGADQRQSASCHRAGPSSRVPVRLACAPGSRDPEAGTLRVRVLIAGYSVASTPSRRVPTHAPSCRHSFARRYRNTPGASRHTVAISLPSVATTASRRKGSRVSRIPTLTFLHEQLRRARQARGLSQEELGKLVNYSSSYVSAVETGQSPVKPDYVGRIDSTLDTGGLFVGMLELIRFHAAPDWFRPWDENERDAAALRWYDPTVIPGLLQTEGYARAMLGVGGELTAEEVETRVVARLARQSPLTAEPRPHLVAVLEEQTLRRQLGDREIMREQLQHLLAVGTAPNVQVRVVPADTPWHVGLNGPFILARLNNGAELAHLDNQLRGQTVDSPNDVAALERRWETVTGEALPCRQSARLIEEVVQTWT
;
A
#
# COMPACT_ATOMS: atom_id res chain seq x y z
N MET A 1 63.16 -4.81 -7.84
CA MET A 1 64.57 -4.44 -8.08
C MET A 1 65.08 -5.27 -9.25
N PRO A 2 65.37 -4.71 -10.44
CA PRO A 2 65.00 -3.38 -10.97
C PRO A 2 63.48 -3.39 -11.31
N ALA A 3 62.86 -3.00 -12.44
CA ALA A 3 63.18 -2.34 -13.73
C ALA A 3 61.85 -1.67 -14.24
N SER A 4 61.75 -0.68 -15.13
CA SER A 4 62.59 -0.09 -16.19
C SER A 4 62.60 -0.83 -17.55
N GLY A 5 62.11 -0.27 -18.68
CA GLY A 5 61.34 0.97 -18.87
C GLY A 5 61.49 1.61 -20.28
N ALA A 6 60.55 2.54 -20.62
CA ALA A 6 60.57 3.48 -21.77
C ALA A 6 60.53 2.87 -23.20
N ASP A 7 60.23 3.61 -24.28
CA ASP A 7 59.32 4.76 -24.55
C ASP A 7 59.14 4.82 -26.09
N GLN A 8 57.89 4.94 -26.59
CA GLN A 8 57.59 5.82 -27.72
C GLN A 8 56.08 6.01 -27.98
N ARG A 9 55.61 7.24 -27.72
CA ARG A 9 54.87 8.15 -28.63
C ARG A 9 54.22 7.48 -29.87
N GLN A 10 52.95 7.69 -30.21
CA GLN A 10 52.01 8.78 -29.85
C GLN A 10 50.54 8.27 -29.97
N SER A 11 49.41 9.02 -30.07
CA SER A 11 49.14 10.42 -30.48
C SER A 11 47.93 11.06 -29.74
N ALA A 12 47.51 12.24 -30.19
CA ALA A 12 46.43 13.08 -29.68
C ALA A 12 44.99 12.52 -29.71
N SER A 13 44.22 12.84 -28.65
CA SER A 13 42.98 13.62 -28.79
C SER A 13 42.66 14.36 -27.47
N CYS A 14 42.12 15.58 -27.55
CA CYS A 14 41.84 16.44 -26.41
C CYS A 14 40.34 16.63 -26.22
N HIS A 15 39.78 16.28 -25.06
CA HIS A 15 38.56 16.91 -24.51
C HIS A 15 38.61 16.88 -22.96
N ARG A 16 38.47 18.04 -22.30
CA ARG A 16 38.37 18.16 -20.84
C ARG A 16 36.90 18.32 -20.42
N ALA A 17 36.38 17.38 -19.64
CA ALA A 17 35.15 17.58 -18.86
C ALA A 17 35.52 18.00 -17.42
N GLY A 18 35.06 19.17 -16.98
CA GLY A 18 35.19 19.60 -15.59
C GLY A 18 34.01 19.12 -14.73
N PRO A 19 34.18 18.89 -13.41
CA PRO A 19 33.11 18.41 -12.55
C PRO A 19 32.05 19.50 -12.31
N SER A 20 30.79 19.22 -12.64
CA SER A 20 29.66 20.11 -12.33
C SER A 20 29.21 19.93 -10.87
N SER A 21 29.58 20.86 -10.00
CA SER A 21 29.21 20.87 -8.58
C SER A 21 27.75 21.28 -8.37
N ARG A 22 26.83 20.30 -8.43
CA ARG A 22 25.41 20.52 -8.08
C ARG A 22 25.25 20.76 -6.57
N VAL A 23 25.11 22.03 -6.17
CA VAL A 23 24.77 22.42 -4.79
C VAL A 23 23.27 22.20 -4.54
N PRO A 24 22.86 21.49 -3.48
CA PRO A 24 21.45 21.27 -3.17
C PRO A 24 20.79 22.52 -2.58
N VAL A 25 19.92 23.17 -3.35
CA VAL A 25 19.11 24.30 -2.88
C VAL A 25 17.88 23.78 -2.12
N ARG A 26 17.81 23.99 -0.80
CA ARG A 26 16.58 23.77 -0.03
C ARG A 26 15.62 24.94 -0.23
N LEU A 27 14.57 24.72 -1.03
CA LEU A 27 13.41 25.60 -1.09
C LEU A 27 12.57 25.43 0.19
N ALA A 28 12.29 26.53 0.89
CA ALA A 28 11.39 26.56 2.05
C ALA A 28 10.23 27.51 1.74
N CYS A 29 9.05 26.93 1.45
CA CYS A 29 7.83 27.69 1.19
C CYS A 29 7.18 28.11 2.52
N ALA A 30 7.25 29.40 2.85
CA ALA A 30 6.40 29.99 3.88
C ALA A 30 5.02 30.34 3.29
N PRO A 31 3.91 30.14 4.02
CA PRO A 31 2.57 30.49 3.53
C PRO A 31 2.42 32.02 3.43
N GLY A 32 2.29 32.52 2.20
CA GLY A 32 1.88 33.91 1.94
C GLY A 32 0.36 34.03 1.93
N SER A 33 -0.16 35.14 2.45
CA SER A 33 -1.57 35.50 2.37
C SER A 33 -2.05 35.58 0.92
N ARG A 34 -3.19 34.97 0.60
CA ARG A 34 -3.85 35.13 -0.71
C ARG A 34 -4.45 36.54 -0.83
N ASP A 35 -4.34 37.10 -2.02
CA ASP A 35 -4.98 38.35 -2.43
C ASP A 35 -5.83 38.02 -3.68
N PRO A 36 -7.17 38.24 -3.72
CA PRO A 36 -8.03 37.50 -4.65
C PRO A 36 -7.92 37.91 -6.13
N GLU A 37 -7.55 39.16 -6.45
CA GLU A 37 -7.70 39.72 -7.81
C GLU A 37 -6.40 39.80 -8.63
N ALA A 38 -5.27 39.36 -8.09
CA ALA A 38 -3.99 39.36 -8.79
C ALA A 38 -3.50 37.93 -9.12
N GLY A 39 -3.54 37.55 -10.40
CA GLY A 39 -3.09 36.25 -10.93
C GLY A 39 -1.57 36.00 -10.89
N THR A 40 -0.85 36.55 -9.91
CA THR A 40 0.63 36.60 -9.88
C THR A 40 1.16 36.14 -8.52
N LEU A 41 1.55 34.87 -8.42
CA LEU A 41 1.97 34.24 -7.16
C LEU A 41 3.39 34.69 -6.75
N ARG A 42 3.48 35.69 -5.85
CA ARG A 42 4.74 36.30 -5.39
C ARG A 42 5.51 35.40 -4.40
N VAL A 43 6.33 34.48 -4.92
CA VAL A 43 7.27 33.69 -4.10
C VAL A 43 8.46 34.55 -3.65
N ARG A 44 8.76 34.58 -2.35
CA ARG A 44 10.03 35.12 -1.82
C ARG A 44 11.09 34.04 -1.82
N VAL A 45 12.14 34.20 -2.62
CA VAL A 45 13.36 33.38 -2.57
C VAL A 45 14.42 34.09 -1.75
N LEU A 46 15.00 33.41 -0.75
CA LEU A 46 16.17 33.86 -0.02
C LEU A 46 17.42 33.17 -0.57
N ILE A 47 18.33 33.94 -1.15
CA ILE A 47 19.63 33.45 -1.63
C ILE A 47 20.70 33.86 -0.63
N ALA A 48 21.32 32.87 0.04
CA ALA A 48 22.46 33.10 0.92
C ALA A 48 23.76 33.15 0.09
N GLY A 49 24.15 34.34 -0.34
CA GLY A 49 25.40 34.56 -1.06
C GLY A 49 26.62 34.59 -0.12
N TYR A 50 27.64 33.79 -0.42
CA TYR A 50 28.98 33.95 0.14
C TYR A 50 29.82 34.86 -0.76
N SER A 51 30.54 35.82 -0.17
CA SER A 51 31.52 36.63 -0.89
C SER A 51 32.85 35.87 -0.96
N VAL A 52 33.42 35.76 -2.16
CA VAL A 52 34.76 35.19 -2.38
C VAL A 52 35.74 36.34 -2.57
N ALA A 53 36.44 36.70 -1.50
CA ALA A 53 37.55 37.67 -1.59
C ALA A 53 38.78 37.04 -2.26
N SER A 54 39.45 37.80 -3.12
CA SER A 54 40.63 37.36 -3.85
C SER A 54 41.88 37.30 -2.97
N THR A 55 42.67 36.22 -3.11
CA THR A 55 43.96 36.04 -2.44
C THR A 55 45.04 36.94 -3.03
N PRO A 56 46.04 37.32 -2.22
CA PRO A 56 47.41 37.13 -2.67
C PRO A 56 48.37 36.51 -1.63
N SER A 57 49.20 35.58 -2.11
CA SER A 57 50.60 35.37 -1.70
C SER A 57 50.98 35.02 -0.24
N ARG A 58 51.40 33.74 -0.09
CA ARG A 58 52.62 33.22 0.61
C ARG A 58 52.61 32.85 2.12
N ARG A 59 53.27 31.69 2.33
CA ARG A 59 53.91 31.12 3.54
C ARG A 59 53.04 30.33 4.54
N VAL A 60 53.75 29.44 5.25
CA VAL A 60 53.43 28.18 5.96
C VAL A 60 54.54 28.06 7.05
N PRO A 61 54.47 27.31 8.18
CA PRO A 61 53.45 26.38 8.73
C PRO A 61 53.01 26.69 10.20
N THR A 62 52.18 25.82 10.82
CA THR A 62 52.50 24.99 12.03
C THR A 62 51.31 24.66 12.95
N HIS A 63 51.46 23.53 13.67
CA HIS A 63 50.82 23.07 14.91
C HIS A 63 49.27 22.87 15.04
N ALA A 64 48.94 21.70 15.59
CA ALA A 64 47.69 21.36 16.30
C ALA A 64 47.91 21.61 17.83
N PRO A 65 46.94 21.41 18.77
CA PRO A 65 45.68 20.67 18.63
C PRO A 65 44.45 21.23 19.41
N SER A 66 43.41 20.39 19.52
CA SER A 66 42.53 20.20 20.71
C SER A 66 41.11 20.80 20.77
N CYS A 67 40.32 20.08 21.57
CA CYS A 67 39.13 20.47 22.33
C CYS A 67 37.77 20.74 21.66
N ARG A 68 36.76 20.15 22.33
CA ARG A 68 35.32 20.32 22.11
C ARG A 68 34.84 21.60 22.80
N HIS A 69 33.76 22.21 22.31
CA HIS A 69 32.47 22.19 23.03
C HIS A 69 31.35 22.86 22.21
N SER A 70 30.11 22.53 22.56
CA SER A 70 28.89 23.17 22.08
C SER A 70 28.67 24.54 22.75
N PHE A 71 28.04 25.50 22.04
CA PHE A 71 26.68 25.96 22.34
C PHE A 71 26.17 27.00 21.33
N ALA A 72 24.88 27.31 21.41
CA ALA A 72 24.13 28.15 20.47
C ALA A 72 24.68 29.57 20.26
N ARG A 73 24.59 30.09 19.02
CA ARG A 73 24.65 31.52 18.74
C ARG A 73 23.41 32.00 17.98
N ARG A 74 22.89 33.15 18.45
CA ARG A 74 21.69 33.81 17.94
C ARG A 74 21.95 34.36 16.53
N TYR A 75 21.04 34.16 15.58
CA TYR A 75 21.03 34.95 14.36
C TYR A 75 20.70 36.41 14.71
N ARG A 76 21.73 37.26 14.73
CA ARG A 76 21.60 38.72 14.86
C ARG A 76 21.60 39.31 13.46
N ASN A 77 20.65 40.20 13.17
CA ASN A 77 20.50 40.82 11.84
C ASN A 77 21.80 41.45 11.35
N THR A 78 22.23 41.09 10.14
CA THR A 78 23.37 41.72 9.44
C THR A 78 22.87 42.84 8.53
N PRO A 79 23.19 44.12 8.77
CA PRO A 79 22.93 45.19 7.82
C PRO A 79 23.81 45.03 6.57
N GLY A 80 23.29 45.36 5.38
CA GLY A 80 24.08 45.42 4.14
C GLY A 80 23.81 44.34 3.08
N ALA A 81 22.87 43.42 3.29
CA ALA A 81 22.48 42.44 2.27
C ALA A 81 21.65 43.08 1.13
N SER A 82 22.29 43.39 0.01
CA SER A 82 21.65 43.90 -1.22
C SER A 82 20.57 42.96 -1.74
N ARG A 83 19.31 43.42 -1.81
CA ARG A 83 18.17 42.64 -2.29
C ARG A 83 18.10 42.66 -3.82
N HIS A 84 18.61 41.63 -4.46
CA HIS A 84 18.43 41.43 -5.91
C HIS A 84 17.12 40.67 -6.19
N THR A 85 16.09 41.39 -6.63
CA THR A 85 14.82 40.81 -7.09
C THR A 85 14.98 40.32 -8.53
N VAL A 86 15.15 39.01 -8.75
CA VAL A 86 15.14 38.42 -10.09
C VAL A 86 13.69 38.10 -10.49
N ALA A 87 13.13 38.90 -11.40
CA ALA A 87 11.81 38.65 -11.96
C ALA A 87 11.91 37.63 -13.12
N ILE A 88 11.66 36.35 -12.82
CA ILE A 88 11.57 35.31 -13.86
C ILE A 88 10.17 35.37 -14.47
N SER A 89 10.05 35.96 -15.66
CA SER A 89 8.81 35.92 -16.45
C SER A 89 8.73 34.57 -17.17
N LEU A 90 7.87 33.68 -16.69
CA LEU A 90 7.54 32.45 -17.40
C LEU A 90 6.48 32.76 -18.47
N PRO A 91 6.66 32.34 -19.74
CA PRO A 91 5.64 32.56 -20.77
C PRO A 91 4.37 31.79 -20.41
N SER A 92 3.25 32.50 -20.37
CA SER A 92 1.93 31.88 -20.16
C SER A 92 1.54 31.09 -21.41
N VAL A 93 1.93 29.81 -21.45
CA VAL A 93 1.40 28.87 -22.43
C VAL A 93 -0.06 28.64 -22.08
N ALA A 94 -0.94 29.39 -22.75
CA ALA A 94 -2.38 29.27 -22.65
C ALA A 94 -2.82 27.94 -23.26
N THR A 95 -2.60 26.84 -22.54
CA THR A 95 -3.07 25.51 -22.89
C THR A 95 -4.59 25.53 -22.91
N THR A 96 -5.15 25.71 -24.11
CA THR A 96 -6.56 25.47 -24.42
C THR A 96 -6.83 23.99 -24.28
N ALA A 97 -6.97 23.56 -23.02
CA ALA A 97 -7.34 22.21 -22.63
C ALA A 97 -8.76 21.94 -23.14
N SER A 98 -8.84 21.51 -24.41
CA SER A 98 -10.06 21.08 -25.06
C SER A 98 -10.70 20.03 -24.17
N ARG A 99 -11.76 20.42 -23.47
CA ARG A 99 -12.41 19.62 -22.43
C ARG A 99 -13.26 18.54 -23.09
N ARG A 100 -12.59 17.63 -23.82
CA ARG A 100 -13.15 16.42 -24.41
C ARG A 100 -13.76 15.62 -23.28
N LYS A 101 -15.07 15.78 -23.09
CA LYS A 101 -15.92 15.04 -22.16
C LYS A 101 -16.12 13.61 -22.69
N GLY A 102 -15.00 12.94 -22.99
CA GLY A 102 -14.93 11.61 -23.53
C GLY A 102 -15.11 10.60 -22.41
N SER A 103 -16.35 10.45 -21.95
CA SER A 103 -16.76 9.31 -21.13
C SER A 103 -16.63 8.03 -21.95
N ARG A 104 -15.41 7.50 -22.05
CA ARG A 104 -15.25 6.06 -22.26
C ARG A 104 -15.87 5.40 -21.04
N VAL A 105 -17.11 4.94 -21.18
CA VAL A 105 -17.66 3.92 -20.29
C VAL A 105 -16.70 2.75 -20.43
N SER A 106 -15.86 2.53 -19.42
CA SER A 106 -15.03 1.35 -19.37
C SER A 106 -15.98 0.17 -19.28
N ARG A 107 -15.98 -0.72 -20.28
CA ARG A 107 -16.94 -1.84 -20.36
C ARG A 107 -16.52 -3.00 -19.46
N ILE A 108 -16.13 -2.65 -18.24
CA ILE A 108 -15.88 -3.56 -17.14
C ILE A 108 -17.28 -4.04 -16.69
N PRO A 109 -17.54 -5.36 -16.66
CA PRO A 109 -18.76 -5.88 -16.03
C PRO A 109 -18.83 -5.41 -14.58
N THR A 110 -20.02 -5.03 -14.08
CA THR A 110 -20.21 -4.74 -12.65
C THR A 110 -20.87 -5.93 -11.95
N LEU A 111 -20.92 -5.93 -10.61
CA LEU A 111 -21.68 -6.93 -9.88
C LEU A 111 -23.17 -6.91 -10.29
N THR A 112 -23.79 -5.74 -10.45
CA THR A 112 -25.17 -5.62 -10.97
C THR A 112 -25.33 -6.30 -12.33
N PHE A 113 -24.39 -6.10 -13.26
CA PHE A 113 -24.44 -6.77 -14.56
C PHE A 113 -24.33 -8.30 -14.45
N LEU A 114 -23.48 -8.80 -13.55
CA LEU A 114 -23.33 -10.23 -13.26
C LEU A 114 -24.62 -10.82 -12.64
N HIS A 115 -25.21 -10.16 -11.64
CA HIS A 115 -26.49 -10.56 -11.05
C HIS A 115 -27.60 -10.63 -12.11
N GLU A 116 -27.66 -9.66 -13.02
CA GLU A 116 -28.56 -9.70 -14.17
C GLU A 116 -28.30 -10.87 -15.12
N GLN A 117 -27.04 -11.16 -15.49
CA GLN A 117 -26.75 -12.25 -16.43
C GLN A 117 -27.02 -13.63 -15.81
N LEU A 118 -26.73 -13.82 -14.51
CA LEU A 118 -27.07 -15.04 -13.77
C LEU A 118 -28.59 -15.28 -13.80
N ARG A 119 -29.38 -14.26 -13.47
CA ARG A 119 -30.85 -14.31 -13.52
C ARG A 119 -31.37 -14.59 -14.93
N ARG A 120 -30.83 -13.92 -15.94
CA ARG A 120 -31.21 -14.12 -17.35
C ARG A 120 -30.92 -15.54 -17.84
N ALA A 121 -29.77 -16.12 -17.49
CA ALA A 121 -29.42 -17.49 -17.89
C ALA A 121 -30.29 -18.54 -17.20
N ARG A 122 -30.60 -18.37 -15.90
CA ARG A 122 -31.59 -19.21 -15.21
C ARG A 122 -32.95 -19.15 -15.90
N GLN A 123 -33.44 -17.94 -16.20
CA GLN A 123 -34.73 -17.73 -16.89
C GLN A 123 -34.73 -18.31 -18.31
N ALA A 124 -33.63 -18.20 -19.06
CA ALA A 124 -33.50 -18.79 -20.41
C ALA A 124 -33.52 -20.33 -20.41
N ARG A 125 -33.13 -20.97 -19.30
CA ARG A 125 -33.27 -22.42 -19.07
C ARG A 125 -34.63 -22.80 -18.44
N GLY A 126 -35.53 -21.84 -18.21
CA GLY A 126 -36.88 -22.06 -17.66
C GLY A 126 -36.93 -22.35 -16.15
N LEU A 127 -35.79 -22.34 -15.45
CA LEU A 127 -35.68 -22.80 -14.06
C LEU A 127 -36.20 -21.77 -13.06
N SER A 128 -36.89 -22.22 -12.02
CA SER A 128 -37.12 -21.43 -10.80
C SER A 128 -35.84 -21.26 -9.95
N GLN A 129 -35.87 -20.34 -9.00
CA GLN A 129 -34.76 -20.15 -8.04
C GLN A 129 -34.55 -21.39 -7.14
N GLU A 130 -35.62 -22.15 -6.87
CA GLU A 130 -35.56 -23.38 -6.08
C GLU A 130 -34.96 -24.55 -6.87
N GLU A 131 -35.32 -24.70 -8.14
CA GLU A 131 -34.73 -25.71 -9.02
C GLU A 131 -33.26 -25.44 -9.28
N LEU A 132 -32.87 -24.18 -9.57
CA LEU A 132 -31.45 -23.84 -9.69
C LEU A 132 -30.71 -24.12 -8.38
N GLY A 133 -31.26 -23.70 -7.24
CA GLY A 133 -30.67 -23.94 -5.92
C GLY A 133 -30.43 -25.43 -5.65
N LYS A 134 -31.40 -26.30 -5.97
CA LYS A 134 -31.24 -27.76 -5.89
C LYS A 134 -30.12 -28.28 -6.79
N LEU A 135 -30.03 -27.79 -8.03
CA LEU A 135 -28.99 -28.21 -8.98
C LEU A 135 -27.57 -27.80 -8.56
N VAL A 136 -27.39 -26.57 -8.06
CA VAL A 136 -26.06 -26.09 -7.60
C VAL A 136 -25.77 -26.36 -6.13
N ASN A 137 -26.67 -27.02 -5.41
CA ASN A 137 -26.61 -27.26 -3.96
C ASN A 137 -26.42 -25.96 -3.14
N TYR A 138 -27.36 -25.03 -3.30
CA TYR A 138 -27.55 -23.80 -2.51
C TYR A 138 -29.04 -23.56 -2.22
N SER A 139 -29.38 -22.75 -1.21
CA SER A 139 -30.78 -22.43 -0.91
C SER A 139 -31.40 -21.49 -1.96
N SER A 140 -32.70 -21.64 -2.21
CA SER A 140 -33.48 -20.70 -3.05
C SER A 140 -33.37 -19.25 -2.55
N SER A 141 -33.27 -19.06 -1.23
CA SER A 141 -33.02 -17.75 -0.61
C SER A 141 -31.66 -17.15 -0.98
N TYR A 142 -30.58 -17.94 -1.03
CA TYR A 142 -29.27 -17.45 -1.47
C TYR A 142 -29.25 -17.15 -2.97
N VAL A 143 -29.89 -18.00 -3.80
CA VAL A 143 -30.06 -17.73 -5.23
C VAL A 143 -30.77 -16.39 -5.45
N SER A 144 -31.88 -16.15 -4.73
CA SER A 144 -32.63 -14.90 -4.82
C SER A 144 -31.85 -13.69 -4.29
N ALA A 145 -31.11 -13.85 -3.19
CA ALA A 145 -30.26 -12.79 -2.64
C ALA A 145 -29.13 -12.40 -3.59
N VAL A 146 -28.48 -13.35 -4.26
CA VAL A 146 -27.47 -13.07 -5.29
C VAL A 146 -28.10 -12.38 -6.52
N GLU A 147 -29.24 -12.87 -7.02
CA GLU A 147 -29.95 -12.25 -8.16
C GLU A 147 -30.49 -10.84 -7.88
N THR A 148 -30.54 -10.42 -6.61
CA THR A 148 -30.99 -9.09 -6.16
C THR A 148 -29.87 -8.26 -5.52
N GLY A 149 -28.62 -8.73 -5.59
CA GLY A 149 -27.44 -8.05 -5.03
C GLY A 149 -27.43 -7.92 -3.50
N GLN A 150 -28.27 -8.69 -2.79
CA GLN A 150 -28.34 -8.75 -1.32
C GLN A 150 -27.36 -9.78 -0.72
N SER A 151 -26.54 -10.45 -1.53
CA SER A 151 -25.49 -11.35 -1.07
C SER A 151 -24.36 -11.44 -2.10
N PRO A 152 -23.09 -11.58 -1.66
CA PRO A 152 -21.95 -11.60 -2.57
C PRO A 152 -21.87 -12.89 -3.39
N VAL A 153 -21.36 -12.74 -4.61
CA VAL A 153 -21.17 -13.84 -5.57
C VAL A 153 -19.95 -14.68 -5.18
N LYS A 154 -20.18 -15.94 -4.78
CA LYS A 154 -19.11 -16.88 -4.41
C LYS A 154 -18.52 -17.57 -5.67
N PRO A 155 -17.19 -17.87 -5.71
CA PRO A 155 -16.56 -18.54 -6.85
C PRO A 155 -17.15 -19.93 -7.14
N ASP A 156 -17.35 -20.73 -6.09
CA ASP A 156 -17.98 -22.05 -6.17
C ASP A 156 -19.40 -21.96 -6.74
N TYR A 157 -20.18 -20.95 -6.35
CA TYR A 157 -21.53 -20.72 -6.88
C TYR A 157 -21.52 -20.43 -8.39
N VAL A 158 -20.65 -19.55 -8.90
CA VAL A 158 -20.56 -19.30 -10.35
C VAL A 158 -19.99 -20.49 -11.12
N GLY A 159 -18.99 -21.20 -10.60
CA GLY A 159 -18.44 -22.40 -11.23
C GLY A 159 -19.47 -23.54 -11.35
N ARG A 160 -20.32 -23.72 -10.32
CA ARG A 160 -21.46 -24.66 -10.39
C ARG A 160 -22.53 -24.20 -11.38
N ILE A 161 -22.84 -22.89 -11.45
CA ILE A 161 -23.78 -22.35 -12.45
C ILE A 161 -23.24 -22.55 -13.87
N ASP A 162 -21.97 -22.24 -14.13
CA ASP A 162 -21.36 -22.45 -15.45
C ASP A 162 -21.40 -23.92 -15.88
N SER A 163 -21.19 -24.84 -14.93
CA SER A 163 -21.28 -26.29 -15.16
C SER A 163 -22.73 -26.78 -15.36
N THR A 164 -23.69 -26.19 -14.63
CA THR A 164 -25.11 -26.60 -14.64
C THR A 164 -25.87 -26.04 -15.85
N LEU A 165 -25.56 -24.82 -16.26
CA LEU A 165 -26.21 -24.12 -17.37
C LEU A 165 -25.41 -24.22 -18.68
N ASP A 166 -24.30 -24.96 -18.69
CA ASP A 166 -23.40 -25.18 -19.83
C ASP A 166 -23.02 -23.87 -20.52
N THR A 167 -22.55 -22.90 -19.73
CA THR A 167 -22.16 -21.55 -20.19
C THR A 167 -20.64 -21.38 -20.35
N GLY A 168 -19.87 -22.47 -20.30
CA GLY A 168 -18.46 -22.48 -20.71
C GLY A 168 -17.50 -21.62 -19.89
N GLY A 169 -17.82 -21.34 -18.62
CA GLY A 169 -17.00 -20.50 -17.74
C GLY A 169 -17.30 -18.99 -17.85
N LEU A 170 -18.41 -18.61 -18.48
CA LEU A 170 -18.84 -17.23 -18.68
C LEU A 170 -18.98 -16.46 -17.35
N PHE A 171 -19.57 -17.06 -16.32
CA PHE A 171 -19.80 -16.38 -15.04
C PHE A 171 -18.54 -16.32 -14.17
N VAL A 172 -17.70 -17.36 -14.22
CA VAL A 172 -16.34 -17.33 -13.66
C VAL A 172 -15.54 -16.19 -14.28
N GLY A 173 -15.46 -16.12 -15.62
CA GLY A 173 -14.72 -15.07 -16.32
C GLY A 173 -15.26 -13.64 -16.09
N MET A 174 -16.58 -13.47 -15.97
CA MET A 174 -17.16 -12.19 -15.54
C MET A 174 -16.75 -11.81 -14.12
N LEU A 175 -16.80 -12.76 -13.18
CA LEU A 175 -16.42 -12.54 -11.78
C LEU A 175 -14.91 -12.21 -11.65
N GLU A 176 -14.06 -12.85 -12.44
CA GLU A 176 -12.62 -12.57 -12.52
C GLU A 176 -12.35 -11.16 -13.07
N LEU A 177 -13.02 -10.74 -14.15
CA LEU A 177 -12.91 -9.38 -14.68
C LEU A 177 -13.38 -8.32 -13.67
N ILE A 178 -14.48 -8.57 -12.96
CA ILE A 178 -14.96 -7.71 -11.86
C ILE A 178 -13.89 -7.56 -10.78
N ARG A 179 -13.31 -8.69 -10.33
CA ARG A 179 -12.29 -8.72 -9.27
C ARG A 179 -11.00 -8.02 -9.67
N PHE A 180 -10.53 -8.27 -10.89
CA PHE A 180 -9.37 -7.60 -11.45
C PHE A 180 -9.56 -6.08 -11.47
N HIS A 181 -10.77 -5.59 -11.77
CA HIS A 181 -11.05 -4.15 -11.79
C HIS A 181 -11.52 -3.55 -10.46
N ALA A 182 -11.81 -4.36 -9.44
CA ALA A 182 -12.18 -3.90 -8.10
C ALA A 182 -11.01 -3.27 -7.32
N ALA A 183 -9.80 -3.81 -7.51
CA ALA A 183 -8.59 -3.30 -6.89
C ALA A 183 -8.16 -1.95 -7.51
N PRO A 184 -7.72 -0.96 -6.71
CA PRO A 184 -7.09 0.24 -7.23
C PRO A 184 -5.90 -0.08 -8.12
N ASP A 185 -5.66 0.70 -9.18
CA ASP A 185 -4.61 0.39 -10.16
C ASP A 185 -3.19 0.36 -9.57
N TRP A 186 -2.96 1.10 -8.48
CA TRP A 186 -1.70 1.07 -7.72
C TRP A 186 -1.49 -0.22 -6.90
N PHE A 187 -2.56 -0.98 -6.63
CA PHE A 187 -2.51 -2.21 -5.85
C PHE A 187 -2.29 -3.46 -6.73
N ARG A 188 -2.67 -3.43 -8.02
CA ARG A 188 -2.50 -4.56 -8.96
C ARG A 188 -1.10 -5.20 -8.92
N PRO A 189 0.03 -4.44 -8.91
CA PRO A 189 1.36 -5.04 -8.90
C PRO A 189 1.65 -5.79 -7.60
N TRP A 190 1.00 -5.43 -6.48
CA TRP A 190 1.11 -6.21 -5.26
C TRP A 190 0.18 -7.44 -5.27
N ASP A 191 -1.05 -7.29 -5.76
CA ASP A 191 -2.03 -8.38 -5.89
C ASP A 191 -1.50 -9.57 -6.71
N GLU A 192 -0.64 -9.33 -7.69
CA GLU A 192 0.10 -10.36 -8.44
C GLU A 192 1.20 -11.01 -7.57
N ASN A 193 2.09 -10.22 -6.97
CA ASN A 193 3.18 -10.72 -6.12
C ASN A 193 2.70 -11.43 -4.84
N GLU A 194 1.53 -11.08 -4.30
CA GLU A 194 0.92 -11.71 -3.13
C GLU A 194 0.46 -13.15 -3.41
N ARG A 195 0.10 -13.46 -4.68
CA ARG A 195 -0.24 -14.83 -5.12
C ARG A 195 1.01 -15.68 -5.32
N ASP A 196 2.08 -15.08 -5.87
CA ASP A 196 3.35 -15.78 -6.17
C ASP A 196 4.32 -15.83 -4.97
N ALA A 197 3.88 -15.40 -3.78
CA ALA A 197 4.65 -15.43 -2.55
C ALA A 197 4.85 -16.88 -2.03
N ALA A 198 6.09 -17.21 -1.65
CA ALA A 198 6.41 -18.37 -0.80
C ALA A 198 6.27 -18.03 0.69
N ALA A 199 6.50 -16.76 1.06
CA ALA A 199 6.30 -16.27 2.41
C ALA A 199 5.85 -14.80 2.43
N LEU A 200 4.98 -14.47 3.39
CA LEU A 200 4.43 -13.14 3.66
C LEU A 200 4.62 -12.81 5.14
N ARG A 201 5.16 -11.63 5.44
CA ARG A 201 5.31 -11.08 6.79
C ARG A 201 4.58 -9.74 6.84
N TRP A 202 3.36 -9.72 7.38
CA TRP A 202 2.49 -8.55 7.41
C TRP A 202 2.48 -7.96 8.83
N TYR A 203 2.82 -6.68 8.96
CA TYR A 203 2.57 -5.91 10.18
C TYR A 203 1.59 -4.77 9.89
N ASP A 204 0.58 -4.61 10.74
CA ASP A 204 -0.36 -3.50 10.65
C ASP A 204 -0.67 -2.89 12.04
N PRO A 205 -0.44 -1.57 12.23
CA PRO A 205 -0.71 -0.89 13.51
C PRO A 205 -2.19 -0.65 13.82
N THR A 206 -3.10 -0.90 12.86
CA THR A 206 -4.41 -0.24 12.83
C THR A 206 -5.58 -1.08 12.34
N VAL A 207 -5.36 -2.06 11.45
CA VAL A 207 -6.41 -2.89 10.86
C VAL A 207 -5.95 -4.35 10.77
N ILE A 208 -6.88 -5.30 10.77
CA ILE A 208 -6.53 -6.71 10.58
C ILE A 208 -6.11 -6.92 9.11
N PRO A 209 -4.99 -7.61 8.81
CA PRO A 209 -4.54 -7.94 7.46
C PRO A 209 -5.65 -8.46 6.56
N GLY A 210 -5.75 -7.95 5.32
CA GLY A 210 -6.83 -8.29 4.38
C GLY A 210 -6.96 -9.79 4.08
N LEU A 211 -5.86 -10.53 4.18
CA LEU A 211 -5.80 -11.99 4.03
C LEU A 211 -6.43 -12.77 5.20
N LEU A 212 -6.71 -12.11 6.32
CA LEU A 212 -7.27 -12.68 7.55
C LEU A 212 -8.63 -12.03 7.94
N GLN A 213 -9.27 -11.32 7.00
CA GLN A 213 -10.54 -10.62 7.26
C GLN A 213 -11.77 -11.50 7.00
N THR A 214 -12.75 -11.44 7.90
CA THR A 214 -14.11 -11.95 7.60
C THR A 214 -14.81 -11.05 6.60
N GLU A 215 -15.89 -11.55 5.99
CA GLU A 215 -16.72 -10.76 5.08
C GLU A 215 -17.32 -9.52 5.77
N GLY A 216 -17.81 -9.68 7.01
CA GLY A 216 -18.35 -8.59 7.82
C GLY A 216 -17.32 -7.50 8.10
N TYR A 217 -16.11 -7.87 8.55
CA TYR A 217 -15.05 -6.91 8.83
C TYR A 217 -14.53 -6.24 7.55
N ALA A 218 -14.35 -6.99 6.46
CA ALA A 218 -13.94 -6.45 5.17
C ALA A 218 -14.95 -5.40 4.64
N ARG A 219 -16.25 -5.70 4.73
CA ARG A 219 -17.34 -4.80 4.36
C ARG A 219 -17.37 -3.56 5.24
N ALA A 220 -17.33 -3.73 6.56
CA ALA A 220 -17.31 -2.62 7.51
C ALA A 220 -16.08 -1.71 7.30
N MET A 221 -14.91 -2.28 7.01
CA MET A 221 -13.67 -1.54 6.73
C MET A 221 -13.76 -0.73 5.44
N LEU A 222 -14.27 -1.33 4.36
CA LEU A 222 -14.40 -0.68 3.05
C LEU A 222 -15.49 0.40 3.02
N GLY A 223 -16.48 0.33 3.92
CA GLY A 223 -17.50 1.37 4.10
C GLY A 223 -17.07 2.58 4.95
N VAL A 224 -15.91 2.55 5.62
CA VAL A 224 -15.44 3.67 6.45
C VAL A 224 -15.25 4.94 5.60
N GLY A 225 -15.72 6.07 6.12
CA GLY A 225 -15.61 7.38 5.47
C GLY A 225 -16.71 7.66 4.42
N GLY A 226 -17.41 6.64 3.92
CA GLY A 226 -18.50 6.82 2.96
C GLY A 226 -18.05 7.27 1.56
N GLU A 227 -16.78 7.09 1.21
CA GLU A 227 -16.22 7.48 -0.09
C GLU A 227 -16.65 6.56 -1.26
N LEU A 228 -17.20 5.38 -0.94
CA LEU A 228 -17.62 4.35 -1.89
C LEU A 228 -19.15 4.16 -1.86
N THR A 229 -19.72 3.86 -3.02
CA THR A 229 -21.10 3.34 -3.09
C THR A 229 -21.16 1.90 -2.58
N ALA A 230 -22.36 1.43 -2.20
CA ALA A 230 -22.56 0.06 -1.73
C ALA A 230 -22.12 -1.00 -2.77
N GLU A 231 -22.35 -0.78 -4.08
CA GLU A 231 -21.88 -1.70 -5.13
C GLU A 231 -20.34 -1.74 -5.20
N GLU A 232 -19.66 -0.61 -5.02
CA GLU A 232 -18.19 -0.55 -4.98
C GLU A 232 -17.63 -1.23 -3.72
N VAL A 233 -18.31 -1.11 -2.57
CA VAL A 233 -17.95 -1.85 -1.35
C VAL A 233 -18.06 -3.35 -1.60
N GLU A 234 -19.20 -3.86 -2.06
CA GLU A 234 -19.38 -5.31 -2.32
C GLU A 234 -18.39 -5.81 -3.39
N THR A 235 -18.15 -5.03 -4.44
CA THR A 235 -17.16 -5.33 -5.48
C THR A 235 -15.75 -5.48 -4.90
N ARG A 236 -15.36 -4.60 -3.96
CA ARG A 236 -14.07 -4.69 -3.26
C ARG A 236 -14.02 -5.77 -2.18
N VAL A 237 -15.13 -6.10 -1.51
CA VAL A 237 -15.23 -7.24 -0.58
C VAL A 237 -15.02 -8.56 -1.33
N VAL A 238 -15.74 -8.75 -2.44
CA VAL A 238 -15.64 -9.94 -3.31
C VAL A 238 -14.22 -10.14 -3.85
N ALA A 239 -13.49 -9.06 -4.13
CA ALA A 239 -12.08 -9.11 -4.53
C ALA A 239 -11.11 -9.32 -3.35
N ARG A 240 -11.36 -8.72 -2.19
CA ARG A 240 -10.54 -8.90 -0.98
C ARG A 240 -10.58 -10.34 -0.48
N LEU A 241 -11.77 -10.96 -0.44
CA LEU A 241 -11.91 -12.37 -0.07
C LEU A 241 -11.32 -13.30 -1.13
N ALA A 242 -11.32 -12.92 -2.42
CA ALA A 242 -10.67 -13.70 -3.47
C ALA A 242 -9.16 -13.88 -3.25
N ARG A 243 -8.50 -12.89 -2.64
CA ARG A 243 -7.06 -12.92 -2.31
C ARG A 243 -6.69 -13.94 -1.23
N GLN A 244 -7.66 -14.47 -0.48
CA GLN A 244 -7.39 -15.43 0.61
C GLN A 244 -7.12 -16.85 0.11
N SER A 245 -7.45 -17.17 -1.16
CA SER A 245 -7.30 -18.52 -1.71
C SER A 245 -5.88 -19.11 -1.68
N PRO A 246 -4.76 -18.36 -1.82
CA PRO A 246 -3.41 -18.92 -1.73
C PRO A 246 -3.12 -19.53 -0.36
N LEU A 247 -3.70 -19.01 0.74
CA LEU A 247 -3.48 -19.56 2.09
C LEU A 247 -3.93 -21.03 2.24
N THR A 248 -4.80 -21.49 1.34
CA THR A 248 -5.37 -22.85 1.29
C THR A 248 -4.97 -23.66 0.05
N ALA A 249 -4.30 -23.04 -0.93
CA ALA A 249 -3.84 -23.70 -2.15
C ALA A 249 -2.44 -24.32 -1.95
N GLU A 250 -2.09 -25.36 -2.71
CA GLU A 250 -0.75 -25.96 -2.65
C GLU A 250 0.13 -25.46 -3.81
N PRO A 251 1.38 -25.03 -3.56
CA PRO A 251 2.04 -24.89 -2.26
C PRO A 251 1.53 -23.66 -1.48
N ARG A 252 1.26 -23.84 -0.18
CA ARG A 252 0.79 -22.74 0.69
C ARG A 252 1.91 -21.74 1.01
N PRO A 253 1.66 -20.42 0.98
CA PRO A 253 2.58 -19.44 1.51
C PRO A 253 2.65 -19.53 3.04
N HIS A 254 3.85 -19.30 3.60
CA HIS A 254 4.01 -19.05 5.03
C HIS A 254 3.63 -17.60 5.37
N LEU A 255 2.49 -17.40 6.02
CA LEU A 255 2.02 -16.09 6.49
C LEU A 255 2.34 -15.89 7.97
N VAL A 256 3.06 -14.81 8.30
CA VAL A 256 3.17 -14.28 9.66
C VAL A 256 2.50 -12.92 9.71
N ALA A 257 1.48 -12.77 10.55
CA ALA A 257 0.78 -11.52 10.82
C ALA A 257 1.13 -11.03 12.23
N VAL A 258 1.56 -9.77 12.35
CA VAL A 258 1.75 -9.08 13.65
C VAL A 258 0.76 -7.92 13.74
N LEU A 259 -0.02 -7.92 14.81
CA LEU A 259 -1.14 -7.00 15.06
C LEU A 259 -0.91 -6.22 16.35
N GLU A 260 -1.35 -4.97 16.43
CA GLU A 260 -1.47 -4.27 17.71
C GLU A 260 -2.71 -4.76 18.47
N GLU A 261 -2.62 -4.94 19.79
CA GLU A 261 -3.77 -5.32 20.64
C GLU A 261 -4.91 -4.28 20.51
N GLN A 262 -4.56 -3.00 20.31
CA GLN A 262 -5.52 -1.92 20.08
C GLN A 262 -6.38 -2.15 18.82
N THR A 263 -5.86 -2.82 17.79
CA THR A 263 -6.62 -3.21 16.59
C THR A 263 -7.70 -4.26 16.90
N LEU A 264 -7.50 -5.09 17.92
CA LEU A 264 -8.47 -6.09 18.38
C LEU A 264 -9.56 -5.48 19.28
N ARG A 265 -9.23 -4.38 19.97
CA ARG A 265 -10.11 -3.66 20.91
C ARG A 265 -10.87 -2.48 20.31
N ARG A 266 -10.45 -1.99 19.13
CA ARG A 266 -11.13 -0.87 18.45
C ARG A 266 -12.34 -1.37 17.66
N GLN A 267 -13.53 -0.86 17.98
CA GLN A 267 -14.76 -1.25 17.29
C GLN A 267 -14.71 -0.86 15.81
N LEU A 268 -15.02 -1.82 14.93
CA LEU A 268 -15.33 -1.62 13.52
C LEU A 268 -16.64 -2.35 13.20
N GLY A 269 -17.61 -1.65 12.61
CA GLY A 269 -18.97 -2.17 12.50
C GLY A 269 -19.63 -2.30 13.88
N ASP A 270 -20.31 -3.41 14.11
CA ASP A 270 -20.94 -3.77 15.39
C ASP A 270 -20.09 -4.74 16.23
N ARG A 271 -20.65 -5.21 17.36
CA ARG A 271 -19.98 -6.15 18.28
C ARG A 271 -19.97 -7.59 17.78
N GLU A 272 -20.86 -7.97 16.87
CA GLU A 272 -20.93 -9.32 16.30
C GLU A 272 -19.86 -9.48 15.21
N ILE A 273 -19.69 -8.49 14.33
CA ILE A 273 -18.60 -8.42 13.33
C ILE A 273 -17.23 -8.55 14.00
N MET A 274 -16.97 -7.79 15.08
CA MET A 274 -15.70 -7.89 15.83
C MET A 274 -15.52 -9.27 16.48
N ARG A 275 -16.58 -9.87 17.02
CA ARG A 275 -16.55 -11.20 17.65
C ARG A 275 -16.25 -12.30 16.63
N GLU A 276 -16.97 -12.31 15.50
CA GLU A 276 -16.75 -13.23 14.38
C GLU A 276 -15.31 -13.10 13.86
N GLN A 277 -14.84 -11.87 13.66
CA GLN A 277 -13.49 -11.60 13.18
C GLN A 277 -12.39 -12.11 14.12
N LEU A 278 -12.52 -11.94 15.43
CA LEU A 278 -11.52 -12.45 16.37
C LEU A 278 -11.59 -13.98 16.53
N GLN A 279 -12.79 -14.57 16.45
CA GLN A 279 -12.95 -16.03 16.36
C GLN A 279 -12.34 -16.60 15.08
N HIS A 280 -12.46 -15.89 13.95
CA HIS A 280 -11.81 -16.23 12.70
C HIS A 280 -10.27 -16.18 12.81
N LEU A 281 -9.70 -15.16 13.48
CA LEU A 281 -8.25 -15.10 13.74
C LEU A 281 -7.74 -16.30 14.54
N LEU A 282 -8.50 -16.75 15.55
CA LEU A 282 -8.17 -17.97 16.30
C LEU A 282 -8.22 -19.21 15.40
N ALA A 283 -9.25 -19.34 14.57
CA ALA A 283 -9.41 -20.47 13.67
C ALA A 283 -8.29 -20.57 12.62
N VAL A 284 -7.98 -19.48 11.91
CA VAL A 284 -6.90 -19.48 10.89
C VAL A 284 -5.51 -19.59 11.54
N GLY A 285 -5.34 -19.10 12.77
CA GLY A 285 -4.12 -19.28 13.57
C GLY A 285 -3.83 -20.73 13.98
N THR A 286 -4.70 -21.70 13.67
CA THR A 286 -4.42 -23.14 13.82
C THR A 286 -3.71 -23.76 12.61
N ALA A 287 -3.70 -23.08 11.46
CA ALA A 287 -3.10 -23.62 10.23
C ALA A 287 -1.56 -23.61 10.32
N PRO A 288 -0.86 -24.69 9.89
CA PRO A 288 0.60 -24.82 10.07
C PRO A 288 1.41 -23.80 9.26
N ASN A 289 0.81 -23.18 8.24
CA ASN A 289 1.41 -22.13 7.43
C ASN A 289 1.03 -20.70 7.88
N VAL A 290 0.23 -20.52 8.95
CA VAL A 290 -0.23 -19.21 9.44
C VAL A 290 0.23 -18.99 10.88
N GLN A 291 0.77 -17.81 11.17
CA GLN A 291 1.10 -17.36 12.52
C GLN A 291 0.46 -16.00 12.77
N VAL A 292 -0.40 -15.90 13.80
CA VAL A 292 -0.93 -14.62 14.28
C VAL A 292 -0.23 -14.28 15.60
N ARG A 293 0.38 -13.09 15.66
CA ARG A 293 1.06 -12.55 16.84
C ARG A 293 0.52 -11.16 17.19
N VAL A 294 0.50 -10.84 18.48
CA VAL A 294 -0.07 -9.58 18.99
C VAL A 294 0.96 -8.82 19.81
N VAL A 295 1.14 -7.53 19.53
CA VAL A 295 1.89 -6.57 20.34
C VAL A 295 0.97 -6.09 21.48
N PRO A 296 1.35 -6.26 22.76
CA PRO A 296 0.56 -5.83 23.91
C PRO A 296 0.24 -4.33 23.94
N ALA A 297 -0.92 -3.98 24.51
CA ALA A 297 -1.38 -2.60 24.62
C ALA A 297 -0.52 -1.69 25.55
N ASP A 298 0.37 -2.28 26.36
CA ASP A 298 1.33 -1.57 27.22
C ASP A 298 2.75 -1.48 26.63
N THR A 299 2.98 -2.02 25.43
CA THR A 299 4.27 -1.91 24.72
C THR A 299 4.65 -0.44 24.46
N PRO A 300 5.91 -0.02 24.76
CA PRO A 300 6.40 1.32 24.46
C PRO A 300 6.43 1.65 22.96
N TRP A 301 6.53 2.95 22.62
CA TRP A 301 6.55 3.38 21.22
C TRP A 301 7.71 2.75 20.42
N HIS A 302 7.35 1.92 19.43
CA HIS A 302 8.27 1.15 18.59
C HIS A 302 8.19 1.60 17.11
N VAL A 303 9.14 1.13 16.29
CA VAL A 303 9.31 1.60 14.90
C VAL A 303 8.16 1.21 13.95
N GLY A 304 7.32 0.23 14.33
CA GLY A 304 6.14 -0.17 13.57
C GLY A 304 5.07 0.92 13.47
N LEU A 305 4.88 1.73 14.51
CA LEU A 305 3.84 2.77 14.58
C LEU A 305 3.97 3.91 13.55
N ASN A 306 5.00 3.87 12.68
CA ASN A 306 5.13 4.74 11.51
C ASN A 306 4.21 4.34 10.34
N GLY A 307 3.70 3.10 10.30
CA GLY A 307 2.75 2.65 9.27
C GLY A 307 2.78 1.13 9.00
N PRO A 308 1.73 0.59 8.35
CA PRO A 308 1.68 -0.82 7.95
C PRO A 308 2.71 -1.14 6.87
N PHE A 309 3.20 -2.37 6.87
CA PHE A 309 4.05 -2.89 5.79
C PHE A 309 3.95 -4.41 5.67
N ILE A 310 4.20 -4.92 4.48
CA ILE A 310 4.25 -6.35 4.18
C ILE A 310 5.59 -6.65 3.51
N LEU A 311 6.35 -7.61 4.02
CA LEU A 311 7.48 -8.20 3.30
C LEU A 311 6.99 -9.46 2.58
N ALA A 312 7.34 -9.63 1.31
CA ALA A 312 7.11 -10.85 0.55
C ALA A 312 8.43 -11.43 0.04
N ARG A 313 8.55 -12.76 0.11
CA ARG A 313 9.55 -13.55 -0.62
C ARG A 313 8.82 -14.43 -1.61
N LEU A 314 9.12 -14.28 -2.89
CA LEU A 314 8.46 -15.01 -3.98
C LEU A 314 9.00 -16.43 -4.14
N ASN A 315 8.24 -17.28 -4.83
CA ASN A 315 8.66 -18.64 -5.19
C ASN A 315 9.95 -18.71 -6.04
N ASN A 316 10.32 -17.62 -6.73
CA ASN A 316 11.59 -17.50 -7.46
C ASN A 316 12.77 -16.98 -6.61
N GLY A 317 12.55 -16.73 -5.30
CA GLY A 317 13.55 -16.23 -4.37
C GLY A 317 13.75 -14.71 -4.35
N ALA A 318 13.04 -13.94 -5.20
CA ALA A 318 13.05 -12.48 -5.13
C ALA A 318 12.33 -11.98 -3.86
N GLU A 319 12.78 -10.83 -3.35
CA GLU A 319 12.23 -10.21 -2.14
C GLU A 319 11.78 -8.77 -2.43
N LEU A 320 10.62 -8.42 -1.89
CA LEU A 320 9.98 -7.13 -2.09
C LEU A 320 9.13 -6.77 -0.86
N ALA A 321 8.62 -5.55 -0.82
CA ALA A 321 7.73 -5.10 0.24
C ALA A 321 6.60 -4.20 -0.27
N HIS A 322 5.46 -4.20 0.43
CA HIS A 322 4.40 -3.20 0.31
C HIS A 322 4.43 -2.23 1.48
N LEU A 323 4.09 -0.98 1.21
CA LEU A 323 3.94 0.11 2.17
C LEU A 323 2.63 0.83 1.89
N ASP A 324 1.66 0.75 2.81
CA ASP A 324 0.38 1.43 2.65
C ASP A 324 0.35 2.82 3.34
N ASN A 325 -0.41 3.73 2.75
CA ASN A 325 -0.72 5.05 3.32
C ASN A 325 -2.09 5.53 2.82
N GLN A 326 -2.56 6.65 3.35
CA GLN A 326 -3.92 7.18 3.16
C GLN A 326 -4.26 7.60 1.71
N LEU A 327 -3.31 7.55 0.77
CA LEU A 327 -3.54 7.94 -0.64
C LEU A 327 -3.28 6.79 -1.63
N ARG A 328 -2.24 5.98 -1.41
CA ARG A 328 -1.88 4.83 -2.26
C ARG A 328 -0.83 3.96 -1.59
N GLY A 329 -0.92 2.65 -1.77
CA GLY A 329 0.20 1.75 -1.50
C GLY A 329 1.40 2.01 -2.42
N GLN A 330 2.57 1.55 -1.98
CA GLN A 330 3.82 1.56 -2.72
C GLN A 330 4.51 0.20 -2.55
N THR A 331 4.80 -0.45 -3.68
CA THR A 331 5.69 -1.63 -3.71
C THR A 331 7.14 -1.20 -3.90
N VAL A 332 8.08 -1.86 -3.20
CA VAL A 332 9.54 -1.65 -3.32
C VAL A 332 10.29 -2.97 -3.39
N ASP A 333 11.30 -3.03 -4.26
CA ASP A 333 12.17 -4.18 -4.57
C ASP A 333 13.66 -3.89 -4.30
N SER A 334 14.01 -2.61 -4.11
CA SER A 334 15.34 -2.14 -3.70
C SER A 334 15.85 -2.89 -2.46
N PRO A 335 16.99 -3.61 -2.55
CA PRO A 335 17.53 -4.40 -1.44
C PRO A 335 17.84 -3.57 -0.18
N ASN A 336 18.16 -2.27 -0.35
CA ASN A 336 18.39 -1.36 0.77
C ASN A 336 17.09 -1.06 1.55
N ASP A 337 15.97 -0.94 0.84
CA ASP A 337 14.66 -0.61 1.41
C ASP A 337 13.98 -1.84 1.99
N VAL A 338 14.09 -3.00 1.31
CA VAL A 338 13.68 -4.31 1.85
C VAL A 338 14.44 -4.61 3.13
N ALA A 339 15.77 -4.55 3.15
CA ALA A 339 16.57 -4.78 4.36
C ALA A 339 16.29 -3.74 5.46
N ALA A 340 15.87 -2.51 5.11
CA ALA A 340 15.44 -1.52 6.09
C ALA A 340 14.06 -1.85 6.69
N LEU A 341 13.17 -2.51 5.94
CA LEU A 341 11.90 -3.03 6.45
C LEU A 341 12.08 -4.32 7.25
N GLU A 342 13.02 -5.20 6.89
CA GLU A 342 13.39 -6.36 7.72
C GLU A 342 13.87 -5.93 9.12
N ARG A 343 14.74 -4.91 9.22
CA ARG A 343 15.14 -4.38 10.55
C ARG A 343 13.98 -3.83 11.36
N ARG A 344 12.92 -3.30 10.71
CA ARG A 344 11.69 -2.88 11.39
C ARG A 344 10.85 -4.09 11.80
N TRP A 345 10.76 -5.10 10.94
CA TRP A 345 10.09 -6.37 11.20
C TRP A 345 10.67 -7.07 12.43
N GLU A 346 11.99 -7.26 12.50
CA GLU A 346 12.62 -7.88 13.68
C GLU A 346 12.39 -7.06 14.96
N THR A 347 12.38 -5.73 14.87
CA THR A 347 12.04 -4.86 16.02
C THR A 347 10.61 -5.12 16.51
N VAL A 348 9.63 -5.01 15.61
CA VAL A 348 8.20 -5.25 15.85
C VAL A 348 7.94 -6.68 16.37
N THR A 349 8.64 -7.65 15.79
CA THR A 349 8.51 -9.09 16.10
C THR A 349 9.18 -9.46 17.43
N GLY A 350 10.05 -8.60 17.96
CA GLY A 350 10.61 -8.68 19.31
C GLY A 350 9.62 -8.26 20.40
N GLU A 351 8.82 -7.23 20.14
CA GLU A 351 7.78 -6.75 21.08
C GLU A 351 6.52 -7.66 21.09
N ALA A 352 6.22 -8.31 19.96
CA ALA A 352 5.02 -9.13 19.80
C ALA A 352 5.06 -10.43 20.64
N LEU A 353 3.95 -10.80 21.26
CA LEU A 353 3.81 -12.07 21.97
C LEU A 353 4.03 -13.29 21.05
N PRO A 354 4.53 -14.42 21.56
CA PRO A 354 4.48 -15.71 20.87
C PRO A 354 3.04 -16.13 20.55
N CYS A 355 2.83 -16.93 19.49
CA CYS A 355 1.50 -17.25 18.96
C CYS A 355 0.54 -17.86 20.02
N ARG A 356 1.04 -18.71 20.94
CA ARG A 356 0.23 -19.28 22.04
C ARG A 356 -0.23 -18.28 23.09
N GLN A 357 0.52 -17.20 23.31
CA GLN A 357 0.12 -16.12 24.21
C GLN A 357 -0.77 -15.11 23.48
N SER A 358 -0.48 -14.86 22.21
CA SER A 358 -1.32 -14.05 21.30
C SER A 358 -2.74 -14.64 21.16
N ALA A 359 -2.86 -15.97 21.00
CA ALA A 359 -4.15 -16.65 20.95
C ALA A 359 -4.98 -16.43 22.23
N ARG A 360 -4.37 -16.58 23.41
CA ARG A 360 -5.05 -16.31 24.70
C ARG A 360 -5.52 -14.86 24.82
N LEU A 361 -4.67 -13.91 24.42
CA LEU A 361 -5.04 -12.49 24.41
C LEU A 361 -6.22 -12.23 23.45
N ILE A 362 -6.26 -12.89 22.30
CA ILE A 362 -7.42 -12.82 21.39
C ILE A 362 -8.67 -13.47 22.01
N GLU A 363 -8.55 -14.65 22.66
CA GLU A 363 -9.64 -15.32 23.38
C GLU A 363 -10.23 -14.45 24.50
N GLU A 364 -9.38 -13.72 25.23
CA GLU A 364 -9.77 -12.74 26.24
C GLU A 364 -10.47 -11.52 25.62
N VAL A 365 -9.95 -10.97 24.52
CA VAL A 365 -10.59 -9.83 23.81
C VAL A 365 -11.93 -10.25 23.19
N VAL A 366 -12.10 -11.49 22.71
CA VAL A 366 -13.40 -12.03 22.25
C VAL A 366 -14.47 -11.88 23.34
N GLN A 367 -14.14 -12.10 24.62
CA GLN A 367 -15.10 -11.93 25.71
C GLN A 367 -15.52 -10.46 25.91
N THR A 368 -14.69 -9.49 25.49
CA THR A 368 -15.05 -8.06 25.56
C THR A 368 -16.05 -7.64 24.47
N TRP A 369 -16.33 -8.53 23.49
CA TRP A 369 -17.27 -8.32 22.38
C TRP A 369 -18.62 -9.06 22.53
N THR A 370 -18.87 -9.74 23.67
CA THR A 370 -20.15 -10.43 23.96
C THR A 370 -21.36 -9.50 24.03
#